data_AF-A0AAE4QVD3-F1
#
_entry.id   AF-A0AAE4QVD3-F1
#
_cell.length_a   1.000
_cell.length_b   1.000
_cell.length_c   1.000
_cell.angle_alpha   90.00
_cell.angle_beta   90.00
_cell.angle_gamma   90.00
#
_symmetry.space_group_name_H-M   'P 1'
#
loop_
_entity.id
_entity.type
_entity.pdbx_description
1 polymer ?
#
loop_
_entity_poly.entity_id
_entity_poly.type
_entity_poly.pdbx_seq_one_letter_code
_entity_poly.pdbx_strand_id
1 'polypeptide(L)'
;MAIRAVRPRQLSRSLDFSGVRVETARLRSDRAVTTFWRWWAEGGRRRATAALDSGDARRVVPEITSLIEAIDPGLSWEFVPAREGGPHRLTVTAAGVPELRGAARRWLAAAPDADESWSFADLREPVRGCAMYFRDHRLDFDQAEVVVDLGLSRADVTVHHPAFTGLSGADLGIAAYLLLDALCGEEQVETWVGLIRANATAPGIEAVPLWELPEILCELAADNTDELGDPAWQILHGETGRGPLVAVVRVPLVALSAPEFDRHVAVHVPYTDVEDGGLPGSLSLPGLRDLEDHLVERLEGNGECVGAESCDGRRLLHFYVDSTTPAHEQLRVAASGWDQGAVTVTVTDDPGWRKVQHLRV
;
A
#
# COMPACT_ATOMS: atom_id res chain seq x y z
N MET A 1 25.79 -2.39 -7.05
CA MET A 1 25.26 -1.13 -7.61
C MET A 1 23.91 -1.48 -8.23
N ALA A 2 22.80 -1.05 -7.61
CA ALA A 2 21.46 -1.33 -8.12
C ALA A 2 21.23 -0.51 -9.41
N ILE A 3 20.60 -1.13 -10.41
CA ILE A 3 20.27 -0.46 -11.67
C ILE A 3 18.78 -0.18 -11.65
N ARG A 4 18.41 1.11 -11.71
CA ARG A 4 17.06 1.62 -11.52
C ARG A 4 16.59 2.41 -12.73
N ALA A 5 15.29 2.35 -13.03
CA ALA A 5 14.59 3.29 -13.89
C ALA A 5 13.42 3.91 -13.10
N VAL A 6 13.36 5.25 -13.00
CA VAL A 6 12.30 6.00 -12.28
C VAL A 6 11.90 7.24 -13.10
N ARG A 7 10.60 7.58 -13.16
CA ARG A 7 10.08 8.87 -13.68
C ARG A 7 8.89 9.41 -12.85
N PRO A 8 8.67 10.76 -12.80
CA PRO A 8 7.53 11.38 -12.09
C PRO A 8 6.31 11.74 -12.99
N ARG A 9 5.13 11.86 -12.33
CA ARG A 9 3.72 11.90 -12.81
C ARG A 9 3.23 13.15 -13.58
N GLN A 10 2.07 13.00 -14.25
CA GLN A 10 0.99 14.01 -14.33
C GLN A 10 -0.41 13.34 -14.22
N LEU A 11 -1.34 13.97 -13.49
CA LEU A 11 -2.75 13.58 -13.28
C LEU A 11 -3.69 14.56 -14.00
N SER A 12 -4.75 14.08 -14.67
CA SER A 12 -5.92 14.90 -15.01
C SER A 12 -7.19 14.04 -15.25
N ARG A 13 -8.35 14.68 -15.04
CA ARG A 13 -9.69 14.16 -14.71
C ARG A 13 -10.64 13.88 -15.92
N SER A 14 -11.67 13.09 -15.57
CA SER A 14 -13.12 13.16 -15.92
C SER A 14 -13.70 12.52 -17.19
N LEU A 15 -14.45 11.43 -16.98
CA LEU A 15 -15.88 11.18 -17.29
C LEU A 15 -16.12 9.67 -17.12
N ASP A 16 -17.21 9.29 -16.45
CA ASP A 16 -17.41 7.95 -15.89
C ASP A 16 -17.73 6.89 -16.95
N PHE A 17 -16.65 6.22 -17.37
CA PHE A 17 -16.61 4.87 -17.93
C PHE A 17 -15.57 4.05 -17.15
N SER A 18 -15.37 4.34 -15.86
CA SER A 18 -14.19 3.88 -15.11
C SER A 18 -14.16 2.38 -14.99
N GLY A 19 -15.28 1.73 -14.65
CA GLY A 19 -15.35 0.29 -14.43
C GLY A 19 -14.90 -0.53 -15.65
N VAL A 20 -15.46 -0.26 -16.83
CA VAL A 20 -15.10 -0.99 -18.07
C VAL A 20 -13.66 -0.69 -18.52
N ARG A 21 -13.17 0.54 -18.30
CA ARG A 21 -11.79 0.92 -18.61
C ARG A 21 -10.77 0.26 -17.69
N VAL A 22 -11.10 0.14 -16.39
CA VAL A 22 -10.27 -0.52 -15.37
C VAL A 22 -10.20 -2.02 -15.64
N GLU A 23 -11.33 -2.68 -15.92
CA GLU A 23 -11.36 -4.11 -16.24
C GLU A 23 -10.58 -4.42 -17.53
N THR A 24 -10.73 -3.59 -18.56
CA THR A 24 -9.97 -3.75 -19.82
C THR A 24 -8.48 -3.50 -19.61
N ALA A 25 -8.09 -2.53 -18.78
CA ALA A 25 -6.70 -2.27 -18.43
C ALA A 25 -6.09 -3.44 -17.63
N ARG A 26 -6.83 -3.99 -16.66
CA ARG A 26 -6.41 -5.14 -15.86
C ARG A 26 -6.22 -6.40 -16.72
N LEU A 27 -7.15 -6.72 -17.63
CA LEU A 27 -6.98 -7.84 -18.56
C LEU A 27 -5.77 -7.69 -19.49
N ARG A 28 -5.45 -6.46 -19.90
CA ARG A 28 -4.22 -6.17 -20.67
C ARG A 28 -2.98 -6.40 -19.81
N SER A 29 -2.99 -5.92 -18.58
CA SER A 29 -1.94 -6.16 -17.59
C SER A 29 -1.70 -7.66 -17.38
N ASP A 30 -2.72 -8.49 -17.19
CA ASP A 30 -2.55 -9.92 -16.92
C ASP A 30 -1.98 -10.70 -18.12
N ARG A 31 -2.37 -10.31 -19.35
CA ARG A 31 -1.73 -10.84 -20.57
C ARG A 31 -0.28 -10.41 -20.69
N ALA A 32 0.06 -9.18 -20.30
CA ALA A 32 1.43 -8.69 -20.30
C ALA A 32 2.28 -9.39 -19.23
N VAL A 33 1.74 -9.64 -18.03
CA VAL A 33 2.38 -10.47 -16.98
C VAL A 33 2.68 -11.86 -17.51
N THR A 34 1.71 -12.51 -18.16
CA THR A 34 1.91 -13.83 -18.80
C THR A 34 3.02 -13.79 -19.86
N THR A 35 3.07 -12.71 -20.63
CA THR A 35 4.08 -12.50 -21.68
C THR A 35 5.48 -12.31 -21.08
N PHE A 36 5.60 -11.54 -20.01
CA PHE A 36 6.84 -11.35 -19.26
C PHE A 36 7.40 -12.69 -18.77
N TRP A 37 6.57 -13.50 -18.10
CA TRP A 37 7.04 -14.76 -17.51
C TRP A 37 7.32 -15.85 -18.55
N ARG A 38 6.58 -15.87 -19.67
CA ARG A 38 6.94 -16.72 -20.82
C ARG A 38 8.31 -16.35 -21.38
N TRP A 39 8.55 -15.06 -21.61
CA TRP A 39 9.84 -14.56 -22.08
C TRP A 39 10.98 -14.92 -21.11
N TRP A 40 10.73 -14.80 -19.79
CA TRP A 40 11.68 -15.16 -18.75
C TRP A 40 12.11 -16.63 -18.88
N ALA A 41 11.13 -17.54 -19.01
CA ALA A 41 11.35 -18.98 -19.14
C ALA A 41 12.05 -19.38 -20.45
N GLU A 42 11.73 -18.73 -21.58
CA GLU A 42 12.27 -19.07 -22.90
C GLU A 42 13.73 -18.61 -23.11
N GLY A 43 14.25 -17.73 -22.26
CA GLY A 43 15.65 -17.31 -22.33
C GLY A 43 15.98 -15.99 -21.65
N GLY A 44 14.96 -15.24 -21.22
CA GLY A 44 15.15 -13.99 -20.46
C GLY A 44 16.02 -14.18 -19.23
N ARG A 45 15.77 -15.24 -18.44
CA ARG A 45 16.58 -15.59 -17.26
C ARG A 45 18.07 -15.71 -17.59
N ARG A 46 18.41 -16.51 -18.61
CA ARG A 46 19.81 -16.73 -19.03
C ARG A 46 20.47 -15.43 -19.50
N ARG A 47 19.75 -14.58 -20.26
CA ARG A 47 20.25 -13.28 -20.70
C ARG A 47 20.50 -12.34 -19.50
N ALA A 48 19.57 -12.29 -18.56
CA ALA A 48 19.68 -11.48 -17.35
C ALA A 48 20.89 -11.90 -16.49
N THR A 49 21.04 -13.20 -16.22
CA THR A 49 22.20 -13.74 -15.48
C THR A 49 23.51 -13.38 -16.19
N ALA A 50 23.64 -13.66 -17.49
CA ALA A 50 24.86 -13.33 -18.23
C ALA A 50 25.20 -11.82 -18.23
N ALA A 51 24.18 -10.96 -18.24
CA ALA A 51 24.37 -9.51 -18.18
C ALA A 51 24.82 -9.03 -16.79
N LEU A 52 24.33 -9.66 -15.72
CA LEU A 52 24.78 -9.39 -14.35
C LEU A 52 26.19 -9.92 -14.09
N ASP A 53 26.50 -11.14 -14.52
CA ASP A 53 27.83 -11.76 -14.36
C ASP A 53 28.92 -10.99 -15.11
N SER A 54 28.60 -10.45 -16.28
CA SER A 54 29.51 -9.63 -17.07
C SER A 54 29.61 -8.17 -16.61
N GLY A 55 28.79 -7.77 -15.63
CA GLY A 55 28.71 -6.37 -15.17
C GLY A 55 28.12 -5.39 -16.19
N ASP A 56 27.54 -5.88 -17.31
CA ASP A 56 26.95 -5.06 -18.38
C ASP A 56 25.44 -5.26 -18.50
N ALA A 57 24.75 -5.09 -17.37
CA ALA A 57 23.29 -5.22 -17.27
C ALA A 57 22.50 -4.27 -18.20
N ARG A 58 23.13 -3.20 -18.72
CA ARG A 58 22.56 -2.32 -19.75
C ARG A 58 22.07 -3.09 -20.99
N ARG A 59 22.61 -4.27 -21.27
CA ARG A 59 22.20 -5.14 -22.39
C ARG A 59 20.78 -5.66 -22.29
N VAL A 60 20.25 -5.86 -21.08
CA VAL A 60 18.91 -6.41 -20.86
C VAL A 60 17.89 -5.36 -20.42
N VAL A 61 18.36 -4.17 -20.02
CA VAL A 61 17.51 -3.07 -19.53
C VAL A 61 16.40 -2.69 -20.53
N PRO A 62 16.66 -2.44 -21.84
CA PRO A 62 15.61 -2.02 -22.76
C PRO A 62 14.50 -3.06 -22.93
N GLU A 63 14.88 -4.34 -22.99
CA GLU A 63 13.96 -5.45 -23.20
C GLU A 63 13.05 -5.65 -21.97
N ILE A 64 13.62 -5.68 -20.77
CA ILE A 64 12.88 -5.82 -19.52
C ILE A 64 11.98 -4.60 -19.28
N THR A 65 12.50 -3.39 -19.54
CA THR A 65 11.71 -2.14 -19.41
C THR A 65 10.48 -2.21 -20.31
N SER A 66 10.64 -2.59 -21.57
CA SER A 66 9.51 -2.69 -22.50
C SER A 66 8.47 -3.73 -22.06
N LEU A 67 8.89 -4.84 -21.46
CA LEU A 67 7.97 -5.87 -20.98
C LEU A 67 7.20 -5.42 -19.73
N ILE A 68 7.85 -4.67 -18.84
CA ILE A 68 7.21 -4.14 -17.63
C ILE A 68 6.29 -2.96 -17.97
N GLU A 69 6.70 -2.07 -18.87
CA GLU A 69 5.84 -0.98 -19.37
C GLU A 69 4.58 -1.50 -20.07
N ALA A 70 4.62 -2.71 -20.64
CA ALA A 70 3.44 -3.37 -21.20
C ALA A 70 2.45 -3.86 -20.12
N ILE A 71 2.93 -4.12 -18.90
CA ILE A 71 2.08 -4.41 -17.73
C ILE A 71 1.43 -3.11 -17.26
N ASP A 72 2.26 -2.14 -16.87
CA ASP A 72 1.86 -0.77 -16.62
C ASP A 72 3.10 0.16 -16.69
N PRO A 73 3.05 1.28 -17.43
CA PRO A 73 4.18 2.19 -17.57
C PRO A 73 4.59 2.91 -16.28
N GLY A 74 3.76 2.87 -15.23
CA GLY A 74 4.08 3.43 -13.93
C GLY A 74 4.88 2.50 -13.02
N LEU A 75 4.97 1.20 -13.34
CA LEU A 75 5.75 0.25 -12.56
C LEU A 75 7.25 0.57 -12.67
N SER A 76 7.93 0.46 -11.53
CA SER A 76 9.38 0.57 -11.46
C SER A 76 10.00 -0.80 -11.27
N TRP A 77 11.25 -0.96 -11.67
CA TRP A 77 11.94 -2.23 -11.48
C TRP A 77 13.44 -2.05 -11.24
N GLU A 78 14.03 -3.02 -10.55
CA GLU A 78 15.48 -3.08 -10.32
C GLU A 78 16.02 -4.49 -10.23
N PHE A 79 17.32 -4.61 -10.53
CA PHE A 79 18.11 -5.79 -10.21
C PHE A 79 18.99 -5.54 -9.00
N VAL A 80 18.96 -6.49 -8.07
CA VAL A 80 19.96 -6.61 -7.02
C VAL A 80 20.82 -7.81 -7.33
N PRO A 81 22.12 -7.62 -7.67
CA PRO A 81 23.03 -8.75 -7.88
C PRO A 81 23.16 -9.59 -6.61
N ALA A 82 23.35 -10.91 -6.80
CA ALA A 82 23.71 -11.86 -5.76
C ALA A 82 24.79 -11.29 -4.82
N ARG A 83 24.59 -11.47 -3.51
CA ARG A 83 25.58 -11.16 -2.46
C ARG A 83 25.78 -12.40 -1.59
N GLU A 84 27.03 -12.65 -1.22
CA GLU A 84 27.40 -13.66 -0.21
C GLU A 84 26.80 -15.06 -0.46
N GLY A 85 26.65 -15.45 -1.74
CA GLY A 85 26.08 -16.75 -2.14
C GLY A 85 24.56 -16.81 -2.23
N GLY A 86 23.84 -15.70 -2.01
CA GLY A 86 22.40 -15.59 -2.26
C GLY A 86 22.04 -15.35 -3.73
N PRO A 87 20.76 -15.50 -4.12
CA PRO A 87 20.31 -15.31 -5.49
C PRO A 87 20.37 -13.85 -5.94
N HIS A 88 20.36 -13.63 -7.25
CA HIS A 88 19.98 -12.32 -7.81
C HIS A 88 18.50 -12.05 -7.50
N ARG A 89 18.15 -10.80 -7.22
CA ARG A 89 16.75 -10.39 -7.04
C ARG A 89 16.29 -9.53 -8.20
N LEU A 90 15.12 -9.85 -8.75
CA LEU A 90 14.36 -8.95 -9.60
C LEU A 90 13.16 -8.41 -8.83
N THR A 91 13.12 -7.10 -8.64
CA THR A 91 12.00 -6.42 -7.99
C THR A 91 11.21 -5.64 -9.03
N VAL A 92 9.89 -5.83 -9.09
CA VAL A 92 8.95 -5.01 -9.88
C VAL A 92 7.92 -4.42 -8.93
N THR A 93 8.00 -3.12 -8.72
CA THR A 93 7.36 -2.42 -7.61
C THR A 93 6.44 -1.29 -8.10
N ALA A 94 5.41 -1.01 -7.29
CA ALA A 94 4.53 0.14 -7.43
C ALA A 94 5.20 1.47 -7.06
N ALA A 95 6.34 1.45 -6.37
CA ALA A 95 7.13 2.61 -5.95
C ALA A 95 6.26 3.68 -5.26
N GLY A 96 5.46 3.22 -4.29
CA GLY A 96 4.54 4.06 -3.53
C GLY A 96 3.31 4.58 -4.28
N VAL A 97 3.00 4.04 -5.46
CA VAL A 97 1.75 4.34 -6.19
C VAL A 97 0.69 3.30 -5.84
N PRO A 98 -0.33 3.63 -5.04
CA PRO A 98 -1.28 2.62 -4.56
C PRO A 98 -2.05 1.92 -5.69
N GLU A 99 -2.37 2.64 -6.78
CA GLU A 99 -3.07 2.09 -7.95
C GLU A 99 -2.31 0.94 -8.63
N LEU A 100 -0.99 0.87 -8.47
CA LEU A 100 -0.13 -0.07 -9.16
C LEU A 100 0.21 -1.31 -8.32
N ARG A 101 -0.11 -1.31 -7.02
CA ARG A 101 0.24 -2.41 -6.10
C ARG A 101 -0.37 -3.74 -6.55
N GLY A 102 -1.63 -3.74 -6.95
CA GLY A 102 -2.27 -4.93 -7.49
C GLY A 102 -1.58 -5.47 -8.75
N ALA A 103 -1.07 -4.60 -9.63
CA ALA A 103 -0.34 -5.03 -10.82
C ALA A 103 1.04 -5.64 -10.47
N ALA A 104 1.77 -5.00 -9.54
CA ALA A 104 3.04 -5.52 -9.02
C ALA A 104 2.87 -6.88 -8.31
N ARG A 105 1.85 -7.00 -7.44
CA ARG A 105 1.51 -8.24 -6.73
C ARG A 105 1.12 -9.37 -7.68
N ARG A 106 0.33 -9.09 -8.72
CA ARG A 106 -0.01 -10.09 -9.75
C ARG A 106 1.19 -10.52 -10.57
N TRP A 107 2.12 -9.60 -10.86
CA TRP A 107 3.39 -9.95 -11.49
C TRP A 107 4.17 -10.94 -10.61
N LEU A 108 4.30 -10.66 -9.30
CA LEU A 108 5.00 -11.53 -8.36
C LEU A 108 4.30 -12.89 -8.20
N ALA A 109 2.97 -12.92 -8.07
CA ALA A 109 2.21 -14.15 -7.92
C ALA A 109 2.31 -15.10 -9.13
N ALA A 110 2.62 -14.56 -10.31
CA ALA A 110 2.86 -15.34 -11.53
C ALA A 110 4.35 -15.74 -11.71
N ALA A 111 5.23 -15.33 -10.80
CA ALA A 111 6.64 -15.69 -10.84
C ALA A 111 6.83 -17.21 -10.63
N PRO A 112 7.87 -17.81 -11.24
CA PRO A 112 8.29 -19.14 -10.83
C PRO A 112 8.81 -19.11 -9.39
N ASP A 113 8.83 -20.28 -8.75
CA ASP A 113 9.44 -20.43 -7.42
C ASP A 113 10.88 -19.90 -7.42
N ALA A 114 11.25 -19.22 -6.34
CA ALA A 114 12.62 -18.78 -6.14
C ALA A 114 13.57 -19.97 -6.03
N ASP A 115 14.80 -19.79 -6.51
CA ASP A 115 15.85 -20.81 -6.43
C ASP A 115 17.21 -20.18 -6.06
N GLU A 116 18.26 -20.99 -6.06
CA GLU A 116 19.62 -20.55 -5.70
C GLU A 116 20.15 -19.41 -6.59
N SER A 117 19.60 -19.22 -7.80
CA SER A 117 20.05 -18.18 -8.73
C SER A 117 19.17 -16.93 -8.69
N TRP A 118 17.85 -17.09 -8.49
CA TRP A 118 16.90 -15.98 -8.61
C TRP A 118 15.83 -15.97 -7.53
N SER A 119 15.56 -14.77 -7.02
CA SER A 119 14.38 -14.44 -6.22
C SER A 119 13.63 -13.26 -6.83
N PHE A 120 12.36 -13.14 -6.48
CA PHE A 120 11.44 -12.13 -7.00
C PHE A 120 10.77 -11.39 -5.85
N ALA A 121 10.48 -10.11 -6.04
CA ALA A 121 9.78 -9.30 -5.05
C ALA A 121 8.95 -8.20 -5.73
N ASP A 122 7.90 -7.74 -5.07
CA ASP A 122 7.10 -6.58 -5.49
C ASP A 122 7.37 -5.32 -4.66
N LEU A 123 8.29 -5.42 -3.68
CA LEU A 123 8.71 -4.33 -2.79
C LEU A 123 10.22 -4.23 -2.75
N ARG A 124 10.73 -3.00 -2.59
CA ARG A 124 12.17 -2.77 -2.37
C ARG A 124 12.58 -3.09 -0.95
N GLU A 125 13.68 -3.82 -0.82
CA GLU A 125 14.32 -4.05 0.45
C GLU A 125 15.11 -2.81 0.90
N PRO A 126 15.24 -2.60 2.23
CA PRO A 126 16.14 -1.62 2.79
C PRO A 126 17.58 -1.75 2.25
N VAL A 127 18.17 -0.63 1.87
CA VAL A 127 19.57 -0.53 1.46
C VAL A 127 20.46 -0.28 2.68
N ARG A 128 21.63 -0.91 2.71
CA ARG A 128 22.69 -0.68 3.69
C ARG A 128 23.89 -0.01 3.00
N GLY A 129 24.45 1.03 3.62
CA GLY A 129 25.64 1.74 3.11
C GLY A 129 25.36 3.16 2.60
N CYS A 130 26.38 4.02 2.73
CA CYS A 130 26.25 5.36 3.30
C CYS A 130 25.72 6.49 2.40
N ALA A 131 25.16 6.24 1.22
CA ALA A 131 24.53 7.31 0.44
C ALA A 131 23.68 6.81 -0.74
N MET A 132 22.74 7.65 -1.15
CA MET A 132 22.11 7.59 -2.47
C MET A 132 22.49 8.79 -3.33
N TYR A 133 22.35 8.65 -4.65
CA TYR A 133 22.45 9.78 -5.57
C TYR A 133 21.06 10.13 -6.09
N PHE A 134 20.72 11.41 -6.01
CA PHE A 134 19.49 11.96 -6.55
C PHE A 134 19.83 13.22 -7.36
N ARG A 135 19.57 13.17 -8.66
CA ARG A 135 20.09 14.17 -9.62
C ARG A 135 21.61 14.26 -9.48
N ASP A 136 22.15 15.47 -9.37
CA ASP A 136 23.56 15.76 -9.18
C ASP A 136 23.95 15.86 -7.68
N HIS A 137 23.04 15.47 -6.78
CA HIS A 137 23.27 15.50 -5.33
C HIS A 137 23.55 14.11 -4.78
N ARG A 138 24.59 14.03 -3.96
CA ARG A 138 24.83 12.90 -3.05
C ARG A 138 24.06 13.17 -1.75
N LEU A 139 23.26 12.20 -1.34
CA LEU A 139 22.52 12.22 -0.08
C LEU A 139 23.11 11.16 0.83
N ASP A 140 23.97 11.58 1.77
CA ASP A 140 24.59 10.70 2.75
C ASP A 140 23.61 10.43 3.89
N PHE A 141 23.36 9.15 4.21
CA PHE A 141 22.33 8.80 5.20
C PHE A 141 22.67 9.32 6.61
N ASP A 142 23.96 9.38 6.94
CA ASP A 142 24.46 9.87 8.23
C ASP A 142 24.28 11.39 8.41
N GLN A 143 23.97 12.13 7.32
CA GLN A 143 23.69 13.56 7.35
C GLN A 143 22.19 13.87 7.35
N ALA A 144 21.35 12.85 7.19
CA ALA A 144 19.91 13.01 7.24
C ALA A 144 19.41 12.95 8.69
N GLU A 145 18.48 13.84 9.00
CA GLU A 145 17.82 13.93 10.30
C GLU A 145 16.31 13.90 10.07
N VAL A 146 15.57 13.39 11.04
CA VAL A 146 14.11 13.32 11.00
C VAL A 146 13.51 13.86 12.28
N VAL A 147 12.38 14.55 12.14
CA VAL A 147 11.44 14.77 13.25
C VAL A 147 10.26 13.84 13.00
N VAL A 148 9.94 13.02 13.99
CA VAL A 148 8.88 12.01 13.91
C VAL A 148 7.73 12.44 14.84
N ASP A 149 6.55 12.62 14.26
CA ASP A 149 5.30 12.85 14.98
C ASP A 149 4.49 11.55 14.98
N LEU A 150 4.47 10.88 16.13
CA LEU A 150 3.80 9.58 16.30
C LEU A 150 2.30 9.78 16.53
N GLY A 151 1.50 9.29 15.58
CA GLY A 151 0.08 9.05 15.77
C GLY A 151 -0.20 7.70 16.43
N LEU A 152 -1.47 7.28 16.44
CA LEU A 152 -1.84 5.98 17.02
C LEU A 152 -1.36 4.83 16.14
N SER A 153 -1.48 4.98 14.82
CA SER A 153 -1.28 3.92 13.84
C SER A 153 -0.31 4.29 12.70
N ARG A 154 0.35 5.45 12.80
CA ARG A 154 1.29 5.96 11.79
C ARG A 154 2.28 6.97 12.38
N ALA A 155 3.37 7.18 11.67
CA ALA A 155 4.36 8.21 11.94
C ALA A 155 4.37 9.26 10.82
N ASP A 156 4.11 10.53 11.14
CA ASP A 156 4.35 11.63 10.21
C ASP A 156 5.83 12.04 10.33
N VAL A 157 6.53 12.12 9.21
CA VAL A 157 7.99 12.26 9.18
C VAL A 157 8.40 13.53 8.44
N THR A 158 9.11 14.41 9.13
CA THR A 158 9.78 15.56 8.50
C THR A 158 11.26 15.24 8.33
N VAL A 159 11.72 15.14 7.08
CA VAL A 159 13.09 14.81 6.71
C VAL A 159 13.88 16.08 6.43
N HIS A 160 15.06 16.18 7.02
CA HIS A 160 16.08 17.16 6.68
C HIS A 160 17.33 16.45 6.16
N HIS A 161 17.98 17.08 5.18
CA HIS A 161 19.33 16.72 4.74
C HIS A 161 20.01 17.98 4.19
N PRO A 162 21.31 18.25 4.48
CA PRO A 162 21.98 19.48 4.06
C PRO A 162 21.90 19.77 2.54
N ALA A 163 21.95 18.72 1.71
CA ALA A 163 21.82 18.84 0.26
C ALA A 163 20.44 19.34 -0.23
N PHE A 164 19.41 19.34 0.62
CA PHE A 164 18.08 19.86 0.27
C PHE A 164 18.10 21.35 -0.05
N THR A 165 19.09 22.10 0.45
CA THR A 165 19.33 23.50 0.07
C THR A 165 19.58 23.69 -1.43
N GLY A 166 20.06 22.66 -2.13
CA GLY A 166 20.28 22.66 -3.58
C GLY A 166 19.08 22.14 -4.40
N LEU A 167 18.02 21.65 -3.74
CA LEU A 167 16.83 21.11 -4.38
C LEU A 167 15.69 22.13 -4.37
N SER A 168 14.75 22.00 -5.30
CA SER A 168 13.59 22.91 -5.39
C SER A 168 12.32 22.22 -5.86
N GLY A 169 11.18 22.79 -5.53
CA GLY A 169 9.87 22.29 -5.96
C GLY A 169 9.62 20.84 -5.53
N ALA A 170 9.18 20.01 -6.46
CA ALA A 170 8.83 18.61 -6.20
C ALA A 170 10.04 17.73 -5.85
N ASP A 171 11.26 18.11 -6.26
CA ASP A 171 12.46 17.31 -6.04
C ASP A 171 12.80 17.16 -4.54
N LEU A 172 12.41 18.12 -3.70
CA LEU A 172 12.56 18.03 -2.24
C LEU A 172 11.75 16.86 -1.66
N GLY A 173 10.46 16.80 -1.97
CA GLY A 173 9.58 15.74 -1.50
C GLY A 173 9.99 14.37 -2.03
N ILE A 174 10.42 14.31 -3.30
CA ILE A 174 10.92 13.07 -3.91
C ILE A 174 12.20 12.59 -3.21
N ALA A 175 13.16 13.50 -2.96
CA ALA A 175 14.40 13.14 -2.27
C ALA A 175 14.15 12.66 -0.83
N ALA A 176 13.24 13.32 -0.09
CA ALA A 176 12.84 12.87 1.25
C ALA A 176 12.19 11.48 1.22
N TYR A 177 11.24 11.24 0.31
CA TYR A 177 10.62 9.93 0.13
C TYR A 177 11.67 8.86 -0.19
N LEU A 178 12.57 9.11 -1.15
CA LEU A 178 13.58 8.14 -1.55
C LEU A 178 14.60 7.83 -0.44
N LEU A 179 14.91 8.79 0.44
CA LEU A 179 15.75 8.54 1.61
C LEU A 179 15.07 7.58 2.59
N LEU A 180 13.79 7.83 2.89
CA LEU A 180 12.99 6.97 3.75
C LEU A 180 12.84 5.57 3.14
N ASP A 181 12.42 5.49 1.87
CA ASP A 181 12.25 4.23 1.13
C ASP A 181 13.54 3.42 1.07
N ALA A 182 14.67 4.10 0.82
CA ALA A 182 15.97 3.43 0.76
C ALA A 182 16.44 2.93 2.13
N LEU A 183 16.21 3.66 3.22
CA LEU A 183 16.69 3.23 4.54
C LEU A 183 15.75 2.21 5.19
N CYS A 184 14.45 2.48 5.19
CA CYS A 184 13.43 1.71 5.89
C CYS A 184 12.85 0.58 5.05
N GLY A 185 13.01 0.62 3.72
CA GLY A 185 12.36 -0.29 2.79
C GLY A 185 10.93 0.16 2.47
N GLU A 186 10.45 -0.28 1.31
CA GLU A 186 9.15 0.17 0.79
C GLU A 186 7.99 -0.29 1.68
N GLU A 187 8.06 -1.49 2.22
CA GLU A 187 7.02 -2.04 3.10
C GLU A 187 6.81 -1.19 4.36
N GLN A 188 7.89 -0.86 5.08
CA GLN A 188 7.82 -0.07 6.31
C GLN A 188 7.30 1.34 6.03
N VAL A 189 7.79 1.99 4.97
CA VAL A 189 7.37 3.35 4.62
C VAL A 189 5.90 3.37 4.21
N GLU A 190 5.49 2.48 3.33
CA GLU A 190 4.13 2.48 2.78
C GLU A 190 3.07 2.00 3.77
N THR A 191 3.48 1.29 4.82
CA THR A 191 2.59 0.81 5.90
C THR A 191 2.47 1.83 7.03
N TRP A 192 3.60 2.29 7.56
CA TRP A 192 3.65 3.00 8.85
C TRP A 192 3.90 4.49 8.72
N VAL A 193 4.47 4.96 7.61
CA VAL A 193 4.68 6.39 7.41
C VAL A 193 3.42 7.05 6.84
N GLY A 194 3.01 8.14 7.48
CA GLY A 194 1.92 9.00 7.06
C GLY A 194 2.38 10.09 6.11
N LEU A 195 2.31 11.34 6.57
CA LEU A 195 2.75 12.49 5.82
C LEU A 195 4.28 12.60 5.84
N ILE A 196 4.88 12.71 4.65
CA ILE A 196 6.31 13.00 4.48
C ILE A 196 6.47 14.47 4.14
N ARG A 197 7.22 15.20 4.96
CA ARG A 197 7.62 16.58 4.70
C ARG A 197 9.12 16.64 4.47
N ALA A 198 9.54 17.43 3.48
CA ALA A 198 10.95 17.77 3.30
C ALA A 198 11.21 19.17 3.90
N ASN A 199 12.24 19.28 4.72
CA ASN A 199 12.67 20.54 5.30
C ASN A 199 14.13 20.82 4.92
N ALA A 200 14.38 21.96 4.28
CA ALA A 200 15.73 22.38 3.92
C ALA A 200 16.46 23.09 5.07
N THR A 201 15.75 23.48 6.13
CA THR A 201 16.34 24.05 7.33
C THR A 201 16.56 22.94 8.34
N ALA A 202 17.75 22.92 8.97
CA ALA A 202 18.05 21.97 10.02
C ALA A 202 16.96 22.00 11.11
N PRO A 203 16.43 20.83 11.49
CA PRO A 203 15.39 20.74 12.51
C PRO A 203 15.95 21.14 13.88
N GLY A 204 15.04 21.44 14.82
CA GLY A 204 15.40 21.80 16.19
C GLY A 204 15.85 20.60 17.03
N ILE A 205 15.82 20.76 18.35
CA ILE A 205 16.28 19.75 19.32
C ILE A 205 15.50 18.42 19.31
N GLU A 206 14.35 18.37 18.62
CA GLU A 206 13.48 17.19 18.51
C GLU A 206 13.91 16.24 17.39
N ALA A 207 14.94 16.61 16.62
CA ALA A 207 15.44 15.80 15.53
C ALA A 207 16.28 14.63 16.01
N VAL A 208 16.09 13.48 15.38
CA VAL A 208 16.95 12.31 15.53
C VAL A 208 17.64 12.00 14.20
N PRO A 209 18.80 11.34 14.21
CA PRO A 209 19.40 10.83 12.98
C PRO A 209 18.45 9.91 12.22
N LEU A 210 18.47 9.97 10.88
CA LEU A 210 17.57 9.17 10.03
C LEU A 210 17.69 7.66 10.30
N TRP A 211 18.88 7.17 10.69
CA TRP A 211 19.11 5.75 10.98
C TRP A 211 18.39 5.22 12.22
N GLU A 212 17.84 6.08 13.08
CA GLU A 212 16.98 5.68 14.21
C GLU A 212 15.55 5.33 13.76
N LEU A 213 15.10 5.86 12.61
CA LEU A 213 13.73 5.69 12.13
C LEU A 213 13.28 4.22 11.97
N PRO A 214 14.08 3.28 11.44
CA PRO A 214 13.66 1.88 11.34
C PRO A 214 13.28 1.27 12.68
N GLU A 215 13.97 1.61 13.77
CA GLU A 215 13.64 1.13 15.12
C GLU A 215 12.32 1.73 15.60
N ILE A 216 12.14 3.04 15.43
CA ILE A 216 10.88 3.73 15.75
C ILE A 216 9.68 3.12 15.00
N LEU A 217 9.83 2.81 13.72
CA LEU A 217 8.77 2.18 12.92
C LEU A 217 8.52 0.72 13.34
N CYS A 218 9.56 -0.01 13.76
CA CYS A 218 9.40 -1.36 14.30
C CYS A 218 8.64 -1.37 15.62
N GLU A 219 8.92 -0.42 16.53
CA GLU A 219 8.17 -0.25 17.77
C GLU A 219 6.70 0.10 17.49
N LEU A 220 6.46 1.07 16.59
CA LEU A 220 5.11 1.42 16.17
C LEU A 220 4.37 0.21 15.58
N ALA A 221 5.04 -0.60 14.76
CA ALA A 221 4.45 -1.81 14.20
C ALA A 221 4.06 -2.80 15.31
N ALA A 222 4.97 -3.08 16.25
CA ALA A 222 4.74 -4.00 17.35
C ALA A 222 3.59 -3.56 18.28
N ASP A 223 3.41 -2.26 18.49
CA ASP A 223 2.29 -1.72 19.28
C ASP A 223 0.93 -1.84 18.55
N ASN A 224 0.95 -2.07 17.24
CA ASN A 224 -0.22 -2.01 16.37
C ASN A 224 -0.58 -3.33 15.69
N THR A 225 0.20 -4.39 15.91
CA THR A 225 -0.06 -5.75 15.43
C THR A 225 -0.12 -6.73 16.59
N ASP A 226 -0.66 -7.93 16.36
CA ASP A 226 -0.61 -8.97 17.38
C ASP A 226 0.77 -9.64 17.48
N GLU A 227 0.89 -10.66 18.35
CA GLU A 227 2.15 -11.39 18.59
C GLU A 227 2.69 -12.11 17.34
N LEU A 228 1.87 -12.35 16.32
CA LEU A 228 2.25 -12.96 15.05
C LEU A 228 2.56 -11.92 13.96
N GLY A 229 2.36 -10.64 14.25
CA GLY A 229 2.47 -9.56 13.28
C GLY A 229 1.22 -9.39 12.42
N ASP A 230 0.11 -10.06 12.76
CA ASP A 230 -1.16 -9.93 12.06
C ASP A 230 -1.87 -8.62 12.47
N PRO A 231 -2.77 -8.09 11.62
CA PRO A 231 -3.47 -6.85 11.92
C PRO A 231 -4.26 -6.91 13.23
N ALA A 232 -4.06 -5.93 14.11
CA ALA A 232 -4.83 -5.78 15.34
C ALA A 232 -6.06 -4.88 15.14
N TRP A 233 -7.07 -5.01 15.98
CA TRP A 233 -8.27 -4.15 15.94
C TRP A 233 -8.19 -3.04 16.98
N GLN A 234 -8.46 -1.81 16.56
CA GLN A 234 -8.51 -0.63 17.42
C GLN A 234 -9.90 -0.01 17.43
N ILE A 235 -10.28 0.54 18.60
CA ILE A 235 -11.50 1.31 18.77
C ILE A 235 -11.12 2.79 18.79
N LEU A 236 -11.72 3.55 17.89
CA LEU A 236 -11.58 5.00 17.77
C LEU A 236 -12.85 5.67 18.24
N HIS A 237 -12.67 6.76 18.99
CA HIS A 237 -13.76 7.64 19.42
C HIS A 237 -13.59 9.00 18.76
N GLY A 238 -14.68 9.54 18.20
CA GLY A 238 -14.67 10.84 17.54
C GLY A 238 -15.99 11.57 17.73
N GLU A 239 -15.99 12.83 17.32
CA GLU A 239 -17.19 13.68 17.30
C GLU A 239 -17.45 14.12 15.86
N THR A 240 -18.70 14.05 15.44
CA THR A 240 -19.15 14.53 14.13
C THR A 240 -20.17 15.66 14.29
N GLY A 241 -20.48 16.37 13.21
CA GLY A 241 -21.58 17.34 13.22
C GLY A 241 -22.97 16.73 13.52
N ARG A 242 -23.08 15.40 13.57
CA ARG A 242 -24.31 14.64 13.84
C ARG A 242 -24.29 13.91 15.19
N GLY A 243 -23.24 14.07 15.97
CA GLY A 243 -23.05 13.40 17.27
C GLY A 243 -21.79 12.53 17.31
N PRO A 244 -21.61 11.76 18.40
CA PRO A 244 -20.47 10.88 18.59
C PRO A 244 -20.35 9.82 17.49
N LEU A 245 -19.11 9.46 17.21
CA LEU A 245 -18.70 8.39 16.32
C LEU A 245 -17.87 7.39 17.10
N VAL A 246 -18.22 6.12 16.98
CA VAL A 246 -17.35 5.01 17.37
C VAL A 246 -16.97 4.26 16.11
N ALA A 247 -15.67 4.15 15.85
CA ALA A 247 -15.16 3.32 14.77
C ALA A 247 -14.35 2.16 15.34
N VAL A 248 -14.43 1.00 14.70
CA VAL A 248 -13.56 -0.15 14.98
C VAL A 248 -12.84 -0.45 13.68
N VAL A 249 -11.51 -0.43 13.67
CA VAL A 249 -10.70 -0.60 12.45
C VAL A 249 -9.55 -1.54 12.70
N ARG A 250 -9.16 -2.28 11.66
CA ARG A 250 -7.92 -3.03 11.70
C ARG A 250 -6.72 -2.09 11.52
N VAL A 251 -5.58 -2.44 12.09
CA VAL A 251 -4.30 -1.74 11.91
C VAL A 251 -3.22 -2.77 11.57
N PRO A 252 -2.39 -2.55 10.53
CA PRO A 252 -2.39 -1.37 9.66
C PRO A 252 -3.56 -1.32 8.66
N LEU A 253 -4.16 -0.15 8.50
CA LEU A 253 -5.27 0.10 7.57
C LEU A 253 -4.76 0.61 6.23
N VAL A 254 -4.05 -0.23 5.48
CA VAL A 254 -3.38 0.15 4.22
C VAL A 254 -3.65 -0.85 3.10
N ALA A 255 -3.71 -0.38 1.85
CA ALA A 255 -3.88 -1.29 0.70
C ALA A 255 -2.69 -2.24 0.48
N LEU A 256 -1.54 -1.98 1.13
CA LEU A 256 -0.37 -2.85 0.98
C LEU A 256 -0.55 -4.23 1.61
N SER A 257 -1.38 -4.35 2.65
CA SER A 257 -1.66 -5.64 3.29
C SER A 257 -2.55 -6.55 2.45
N ALA A 258 -3.32 -6.00 1.50
CA ALA A 258 -4.08 -6.77 0.52
C ALA A 258 -4.18 -6.07 -0.86
N PRO A 259 -3.09 -6.04 -1.64
CA PRO A 259 -3.00 -5.29 -2.90
C PRO A 259 -4.00 -5.73 -3.99
N GLU A 260 -4.51 -6.95 -3.90
CA GLU A 260 -5.53 -7.54 -4.78
C GLU A 260 -6.94 -7.02 -4.48
N PHE A 261 -7.20 -6.49 -3.28
CA PHE A 261 -8.50 -5.98 -2.89
C PHE A 261 -8.63 -4.50 -3.29
N ASP A 262 -9.03 -4.31 -4.54
CA ASP A 262 -9.03 -3.02 -5.23
C ASP A 262 -10.40 -2.31 -5.27
N ARG A 263 -11.43 -2.90 -4.66
CA ARG A 263 -12.79 -2.38 -4.67
C ARG A 263 -13.34 -2.22 -3.26
N HIS A 264 -13.70 -0.99 -2.92
CA HIS A 264 -14.40 -0.66 -1.68
C HIS A 264 -15.90 -0.95 -1.81
N VAL A 265 -16.44 -1.67 -0.83
CA VAL A 265 -17.87 -1.94 -0.66
C VAL A 265 -18.30 -1.37 0.69
N ALA A 266 -19.03 -0.25 0.65
CA ALA A 266 -19.62 0.41 1.81
C ALA A 266 -21.03 -0.15 2.06
N VAL A 267 -21.22 -0.84 3.17
CA VAL A 267 -22.53 -1.38 3.59
C VAL A 267 -23.11 -0.51 4.71
N HIS A 268 -24.13 0.28 4.40
CA HIS A 268 -24.82 1.16 5.34
C HIS A 268 -26.03 0.47 5.94
N VAL A 269 -25.95 0.13 7.23
CA VAL A 269 -26.94 -0.61 8.00
C VAL A 269 -27.62 0.33 9.01
N PRO A 270 -28.92 0.64 8.88
CA PRO A 270 -29.64 1.40 9.91
C PRO A 270 -29.91 0.53 11.14
N TYR A 271 -30.05 1.12 12.32
CA TYR A 271 -30.53 0.42 13.53
C TYR A 271 -31.59 1.23 14.26
N THR A 272 -32.50 0.55 14.96
CA THR A 272 -33.67 1.18 15.58
C THR A 272 -33.51 1.44 17.08
N ASP A 273 -32.69 0.66 17.80
CA ASP A 273 -32.35 0.94 19.20
C ASP A 273 -31.12 1.85 19.23
N VAL A 274 -31.35 3.08 19.67
CA VAL A 274 -30.37 4.17 19.59
C VAL A 274 -30.20 4.78 20.98
N GLU A 275 -28.96 4.80 21.47
CA GLU A 275 -28.60 5.47 22.73
C GLU A 275 -28.50 7.00 22.57
N ASP A 276 -28.38 7.70 23.69
CA ASP A 276 -28.11 9.14 23.70
C ASP A 276 -26.85 9.45 22.87
N GLY A 277 -27.01 10.25 21.81
CA GLY A 277 -25.92 10.59 20.89
C GLY A 277 -25.90 9.79 19.58
N GLY A 278 -26.84 8.86 19.36
CA GLY A 278 -26.99 8.24 18.04
C GLY A 278 -26.21 6.94 17.84
N LEU A 279 -25.64 6.36 18.90
CA LEU A 279 -24.91 5.08 18.88
C LEU A 279 -25.88 3.88 19.04
N PRO A 280 -25.50 2.66 18.60
CA PRO A 280 -26.38 1.50 18.70
C PRO A 280 -26.54 1.05 20.14
N GLY A 281 -27.79 0.90 20.58
CA GLY A 281 -28.12 0.36 21.89
C GLY A 281 -28.04 -1.16 21.98
N SER A 282 -28.19 -1.66 23.20
CA SER A 282 -28.06 -3.08 23.55
C SER A 282 -28.99 -4.03 22.79
N LEU A 283 -30.13 -3.56 22.26
CA LEU A 283 -31.05 -4.40 21.48
C LEU A 283 -30.64 -4.51 20.01
N SER A 284 -29.97 -3.49 19.45
CA SER A 284 -29.51 -3.50 18.05
C SER A 284 -28.10 -4.04 17.88
N LEU A 285 -27.22 -3.87 18.88
CA LEU A 285 -25.81 -4.22 18.78
C LEU A 285 -25.55 -5.72 18.47
N PRO A 286 -26.27 -6.70 19.07
CA PRO A 286 -26.08 -8.11 18.73
C PRO A 286 -26.36 -8.41 17.25
N GLY A 287 -27.49 -7.93 16.73
CA GLY A 287 -27.84 -8.13 15.32
C GLY A 287 -26.85 -7.49 14.35
N LEU A 288 -26.29 -6.32 14.71
CA LEU A 288 -25.25 -5.68 13.90
C LEU A 288 -23.97 -6.52 13.82
N ARG A 289 -23.60 -7.21 14.92
CA ARG A 289 -22.45 -8.12 14.95
C ARG A 289 -22.73 -9.39 14.15
N ASP A 290 -23.90 -9.99 14.35
CA ASP A 290 -24.30 -11.20 13.60
C ASP A 290 -24.33 -10.93 12.08
N LEU A 291 -24.79 -9.75 11.67
CA LEU A 291 -24.75 -9.34 10.27
C LEU A 291 -23.32 -9.16 9.76
N GLU A 292 -22.45 -8.51 10.54
CA GLU A 292 -21.04 -8.31 10.19
C GLU A 292 -20.32 -9.65 10.00
N ASP A 293 -20.46 -10.58 10.96
CA ASP A 293 -19.91 -11.93 10.90
C ASP A 293 -20.43 -12.69 9.67
N HIS A 294 -21.75 -12.63 9.43
CA HIS A 294 -22.37 -13.25 8.26
C HIS A 294 -21.78 -12.73 6.94
N LEU A 295 -21.58 -11.41 6.82
CA LEU A 295 -21.02 -10.78 5.63
C LEU A 295 -19.54 -11.18 5.42
N VAL A 296 -18.74 -11.23 6.49
CA VAL A 296 -17.35 -11.68 6.44
C VAL A 296 -17.27 -13.13 5.97
N GLU A 297 -18.09 -14.02 6.53
CA GLU A 297 -18.14 -15.43 6.12
C GLU A 297 -18.46 -15.60 4.63
N ARG A 298 -19.30 -14.73 4.04
CA ARG A 298 -19.69 -14.83 2.62
C ARG A 298 -18.59 -14.45 1.63
N LEU A 299 -17.52 -13.79 2.07
CA LEU A 299 -16.45 -13.37 1.17
C LEU A 299 -15.54 -14.52 0.74
N GLU A 300 -15.45 -15.59 1.53
CA GLU A 300 -14.68 -16.81 1.19
C GLU A 300 -13.24 -16.52 0.72
N GLY A 301 -12.57 -15.54 1.35
CA GLY A 301 -11.20 -15.13 1.02
C GLY A 301 -11.08 -14.15 -0.16
N ASN A 302 -12.18 -13.75 -0.80
CA ASN A 302 -12.18 -12.80 -1.93
C ASN A 302 -12.32 -11.33 -1.48
N GLY A 303 -12.15 -11.07 -0.19
CA GLY A 303 -12.20 -9.76 0.42
C GLY A 303 -12.18 -9.83 1.94
N GLU A 304 -12.19 -8.66 2.56
CA GLU A 304 -12.09 -8.52 4.00
C GLU A 304 -12.88 -7.30 4.53
N CYS A 305 -13.40 -7.41 5.74
CA CYS A 305 -13.86 -6.25 6.52
C CYS A 305 -12.64 -5.58 7.14
N VAL A 306 -12.51 -4.26 6.93
CA VAL A 306 -11.36 -3.49 7.41
C VAL A 306 -11.73 -2.48 8.48
N GLY A 307 -13.03 -2.26 8.68
CA GLY A 307 -13.54 -1.35 9.67
C GLY A 307 -15.04 -1.19 9.67
N ALA A 308 -15.57 -0.70 10.79
CA ALA A 308 -16.95 -0.36 10.99
C ALA A 308 -17.07 0.99 11.71
N GLU A 309 -17.94 1.87 11.23
CA GLU A 309 -18.23 3.18 11.82
C GLU A 309 -19.69 3.22 12.29
N SER A 310 -19.95 3.58 13.54
CA SER A 310 -21.29 3.75 14.10
C SER A 310 -21.54 5.21 14.50
N CYS A 311 -22.54 5.85 13.89
CA CYS A 311 -22.95 7.23 14.17
C CYS A 311 -24.36 7.49 13.62
N ASP A 312 -25.15 8.34 14.28
CA ASP A 312 -26.42 8.88 13.76
C ASP A 312 -27.42 7.78 13.33
N GLY A 313 -27.60 6.75 14.17
CA GLY A 313 -28.57 5.68 13.92
C GLY A 313 -28.16 4.71 12.79
N ARG A 314 -26.90 4.77 12.34
CA ARG A 314 -26.39 3.95 11.24
C ARG A 314 -25.01 3.38 11.56
N ARG A 315 -24.76 2.18 11.06
CA ARG A 315 -23.45 1.53 11.01
C ARG A 315 -23.00 1.43 9.55
N LEU A 316 -21.79 1.86 9.27
CA LEU A 316 -21.12 1.70 7.98
C LEU A 316 -20.04 0.64 8.13
N LEU A 317 -20.18 -0.47 7.42
CA LEU A 317 -19.13 -1.48 7.30
C LEU A 317 -18.29 -1.20 6.05
N HIS A 318 -16.97 -1.26 6.19
CA HIS A 318 -16.01 -1.08 5.11
C HIS A 318 -15.42 -2.42 4.72
N PHE A 319 -15.78 -2.89 3.53
CA PHE A 319 -15.15 -4.05 2.92
C PHE A 319 -14.26 -3.64 1.77
N TYR A 320 -13.15 -4.35 1.60
CA TYR A 320 -12.36 -4.33 0.36
C TYR A 320 -12.38 -5.73 -0.24
N VAL A 321 -12.65 -5.82 -1.54
CA VAL A 321 -12.83 -7.09 -2.25
C VAL A 321 -12.04 -7.10 -3.55
N ASP A 322 -11.69 -8.29 -4.04
CA ASP A 322 -11.11 -8.46 -5.37
C ASP A 322 -12.19 -8.23 -6.43
N SER A 323 -12.03 -7.18 -7.23
CA SER A 323 -12.97 -6.84 -8.30
C SER A 323 -13.16 -7.90 -9.39
N THR A 324 -12.29 -8.91 -9.48
CA THR A 324 -12.44 -10.03 -10.43
C THR A 324 -13.42 -11.11 -9.97
N THR A 325 -13.90 -11.00 -8.75
CA THR A 325 -14.79 -11.97 -8.12
C THR A 325 -16.19 -11.36 -7.94
N PRO A 326 -17.23 -12.19 -7.77
CA PRO A 326 -18.57 -11.71 -7.46
C PRO A 326 -18.73 -11.24 -6.00
N ALA A 327 -17.65 -11.07 -5.22
CA ALA A 327 -17.68 -10.75 -3.79
C ALA A 327 -18.59 -9.56 -3.42
N HIS A 328 -18.54 -8.48 -4.20
CA HIS A 328 -19.41 -7.32 -3.96
C HIS A 328 -20.91 -7.61 -4.18
N GLU A 329 -21.27 -8.49 -5.13
CA GLU A 329 -22.64 -8.97 -5.33
C GLU A 329 -23.06 -9.89 -4.19
N GLN A 330 -22.17 -10.78 -3.74
CA GLN A 330 -22.41 -11.67 -2.60
C GLN A 330 -22.72 -10.86 -1.33
N LEU A 331 -21.95 -9.81 -1.03
CA LEU A 331 -22.22 -8.88 0.07
C LEU A 331 -23.60 -8.22 -0.05
N ARG A 332 -23.97 -7.77 -1.26
CA ARG A 332 -25.27 -7.11 -1.48
C ARG A 332 -26.44 -8.05 -1.22
N VAL A 333 -26.36 -9.29 -1.70
CA VAL A 333 -27.40 -10.31 -1.48
C VAL A 333 -27.47 -10.67 0.01
N ALA A 334 -26.33 -10.93 0.64
CA ALA A 334 -26.24 -11.31 2.04
C ALA A 334 -26.77 -10.21 3.00
N ALA A 335 -26.58 -8.94 2.66
CA ALA A 335 -27.05 -7.82 3.47
C ALA A 335 -28.58 -7.59 3.43
N SER A 336 -29.30 -8.25 2.51
CA SER A 336 -30.74 -8.05 2.32
C SER A 336 -31.62 -8.60 3.46
N GLY A 337 -31.06 -9.44 4.33
CA GLY A 337 -31.77 -10.08 5.45
C GLY A 337 -31.96 -9.21 6.69
N TRP A 338 -31.46 -7.98 6.70
CA TRP A 338 -31.55 -7.07 7.84
C TRP A 338 -32.99 -6.58 8.09
N ASP A 339 -33.45 -6.63 9.34
CA ASP A 339 -34.85 -6.38 9.72
C ASP A 339 -35.10 -5.00 10.34
N GLN A 340 -34.06 -4.23 10.67
CA GLN A 340 -34.19 -2.88 11.26
C GLN A 340 -34.09 -1.74 10.23
N GLY A 341 -34.33 -2.05 8.94
CA GLY A 341 -34.47 -1.06 7.88
C GLY A 341 -33.73 -1.42 6.60
N ALA A 342 -33.82 -0.53 5.60
CA ALA A 342 -33.19 -0.77 4.30
C ALA A 342 -31.67 -0.58 4.36
N VAL A 343 -30.93 -1.65 4.07
CA VAL A 343 -29.47 -1.60 3.88
C VAL A 343 -29.14 -1.02 2.52
N THR A 344 -28.16 -0.12 2.46
CA THR A 344 -27.65 0.44 1.20
C THR A 344 -26.22 -0.01 0.99
N VAL A 345 -25.91 -0.51 -0.21
CA VAL A 345 -24.56 -0.97 -0.57
C VAL A 345 -24.01 -0.09 -1.69
N THR A 346 -22.89 0.58 -1.42
CA THR A 346 -22.18 1.41 -2.40
C THR A 346 -20.88 0.72 -2.77
N VAL A 347 -20.61 0.60 -4.07
CA VAL A 347 -19.40 -0.05 -4.60
C VAL A 347 -18.57 1.00 -5.34
N THR A 348 -17.27 1.07 -5.06
CA THR A 348 -16.35 2.02 -5.69
C THR A 348 -15.00 1.35 -5.93
N ASP A 349 -14.42 1.50 -7.12
CA ASP A 349 -13.03 1.10 -7.35
C ASP A 349 -12.11 2.03 -6.54
N ASP A 350 -11.30 1.45 -5.67
CA ASP A 350 -10.43 2.17 -4.74
C ASP A 350 -9.17 1.35 -4.38
N PRO A 351 -8.27 1.08 -5.34
CA PRO A 351 -7.04 0.33 -5.10
C PRO A 351 -6.09 0.99 -4.09
N GLY A 352 -6.28 2.28 -3.82
CA GLY A 352 -5.49 3.03 -2.84
C GLY A 352 -6.08 3.09 -1.44
N TRP A 353 -7.22 2.43 -1.23
CA TRP A 353 -7.95 2.40 0.03
C TRP A 353 -8.26 3.79 0.60
N ARG A 354 -8.51 4.76 -0.28
CA ARG A 354 -8.78 6.15 0.06
C ARG A 354 -10.04 6.32 0.90
N LYS A 355 -11.03 5.44 0.74
CA LYS A 355 -12.32 5.51 1.44
C LYS A 355 -12.23 5.25 2.94
N VAL A 356 -11.08 4.77 3.43
CA VAL A 356 -10.84 4.49 4.86
C VAL A 356 -9.64 5.26 5.42
N GLN A 357 -8.98 6.13 4.62
CA GLN A 357 -7.79 6.86 5.07
C GLN A 357 -8.08 7.82 6.23
N HIS A 358 -9.32 8.32 6.36
CA HIS A 358 -9.72 9.17 7.49
C HIS A 358 -9.73 8.44 8.82
N LEU A 359 -9.71 7.10 8.81
CA LEU A 359 -9.64 6.25 10.01
C LEU A 359 -8.21 5.85 10.37
N ARG A 360 -7.21 6.27 9.59
CA ARG A 360 -5.79 6.18 9.97
C ARG A 360 -5.46 7.39 10.83
N VAL A 361 -5.43 7.23 12.15
CA VAL A 361 -5.14 8.29 13.13
C VAL A 361 -3.78 8.13 13.78
#